data_AF-A0A933ZY77-F1
#
_entry.id   AF-A0A933ZY77-F1
#
_cell.length_a   1.000
_cell.length_b   1.000
_cell.length_c   1.000
_cell.angle_alpha   90.00
_cell.angle_beta   90.00
_cell.angle_gamma   90.00
#
_symmetry.space_group_name_H-M   'P 1'
#
loop_
_entity.id
_entity.type
_entity.pdbx_description
1 polymer ?
#
loop_
_entity_poly.entity_id
_entity_poly.type
_entity_poly.pdbx_seq_one_letter_code
_entity_poly.pdbx_strand_id
1 'polypeptide(L)'
;MDRRSSGSAPLALLAGLVAIALSVPTPSRASTRCQDKDGDGYGLDCPAGDDCNDKDESIHPGAKELCNQRDDDCNALVDDSAADCPAPRLDPKPISIPAGLFVMGSDEGAADERPVHKVDVSAVRLDRYEVTNARYRECVKSGGCTAPALPTSHRRPHYFDSSAFDDYPVILVSWHQAEQFCRFAGGHLPTEAEWEKAARGAAPETRRYPWGDQEPDCRLANLGGSASCVGDTDRVGRRPAGASPFGAFDMAGNVWEWVGDWYAADYYRTSPARDPRGPEKGSLKVMRGGCWESGASSLRVSCRKAELPAAWADNVGVRCAYPAASGGAR
;
A
#
# COMPACT_ATOMS: atom_id res chain seq x y z
N MET A 1 64.62 34.73 36.45
CA MET A 1 64.68 34.41 37.88
C MET A 1 63.32 33.82 38.24
N ASP A 2 63.14 32.51 38.05
CA ASP A 2 63.30 31.48 39.11
C ASP A 2 62.24 31.66 40.21
N ARG A 3 61.40 30.68 40.56
CA ARG A 3 61.75 29.30 40.93
C ARG A 3 60.62 28.28 40.75
N ARG A 4 61.08 27.04 40.62
CA ARG A 4 60.39 25.73 40.65
C ARG A 4 59.95 25.32 42.07
N SER A 5 58.98 24.40 42.13
CA SER A 5 58.82 23.33 43.14
C SER A 5 57.86 22.29 42.53
N SER A 6 58.24 21.08 42.08
CA SER A 6 58.86 19.88 42.70
C SER A 6 58.02 19.21 43.79
N GLY A 7 57.26 18.18 43.40
CA GLY A 7 56.69 17.16 44.28
C GLY A 7 56.89 15.78 43.65
N SER A 8 57.77 14.98 44.24
CA SER A 8 58.16 13.62 43.84
C SER A 8 57.05 12.60 44.06
N ALA A 9 56.94 11.61 43.17
CA ALA A 9 56.24 10.34 43.39
C ALA A 9 57.26 9.18 43.47
N PRO A 10 57.04 8.16 44.31
CA PRO A 10 58.00 7.07 44.50
C PRO A 10 57.79 5.90 43.52
N LEU A 11 58.90 5.22 43.21
CA LEU A 11 58.99 3.94 42.51
C LEU A 11 58.22 2.83 43.24
N ALA A 12 57.49 1.99 42.49
CA ALA A 12 57.07 0.66 42.91
C ALA A 12 57.32 -0.37 41.79
N LEU A 13 57.87 -1.51 42.19
CA LEU A 13 58.31 -2.67 41.40
C LEU A 13 57.23 -3.22 40.44
N LEU A 14 57.63 -3.49 39.19
CA LEU A 14 56.91 -4.40 38.29
C LEU A 14 57.37 -5.84 38.52
N ALA A 15 56.48 -6.67 39.06
CA ALA A 15 56.60 -8.13 39.02
C ALA A 15 55.82 -8.65 37.80
N GLY A 16 56.52 -9.34 36.88
CA GLY A 16 55.93 -9.96 35.72
C GLY A 16 55.16 -11.23 36.08
N LEU A 17 53.87 -11.27 35.72
CA LEU A 17 53.07 -12.48 35.64
C LEU A 17 52.73 -12.75 34.17
N VAL A 18 53.26 -13.85 33.64
CA VAL A 18 52.91 -14.39 32.33
C VAL A 18 51.56 -15.08 32.45
N ALA A 19 50.51 -14.47 31.89
CA ALA A 19 49.20 -15.10 31.76
C ALA A 19 49.18 -15.96 30.48
N ILE A 20 49.10 -17.27 30.66
CA ILE A 20 48.88 -18.23 29.57
C ILE A 20 47.39 -18.17 29.20
N ALA A 21 47.08 -17.56 28.06
CA ALA A 21 45.73 -17.55 27.49
C ALA A 21 45.40 -18.94 26.94
N LEU A 22 44.57 -19.70 27.66
CA LEU A 22 43.89 -20.87 27.12
C LEU A 22 42.77 -20.39 26.20
N SER A 23 42.96 -20.55 24.89
CA SER A 23 41.93 -20.27 23.88
C SER A 23 40.79 -21.28 24.01
N VAL A 24 39.66 -20.86 24.57
CA VAL A 24 38.41 -21.62 24.48
C VAL A 24 37.92 -21.50 23.03
N PRO A 25 37.77 -22.59 22.27
CA PRO A 25 37.24 -22.51 20.92
C PRO A 25 35.80 -22.02 20.98
N THR A 26 35.52 -20.91 20.29
CA THR A 26 34.17 -20.45 20.01
C THR A 26 33.43 -21.53 19.21
N PRO A 27 32.14 -21.81 19.50
CA PRO A 27 31.37 -22.71 18.67
C PRO A 27 31.29 -22.11 17.27
N SER A 28 31.92 -22.77 16.31
CA SER A 28 31.71 -22.52 14.88
C SER A 28 30.20 -22.63 14.64
N ARG A 29 29.59 -21.57 14.08
CA ARG A 29 28.29 -21.70 13.40
C ARG A 29 28.40 -22.92 12.50
N ALA A 30 27.56 -23.93 12.72
CA ALA A 30 27.42 -25.00 11.75
C ALA A 30 27.14 -24.34 10.39
N SER A 31 27.87 -24.74 9.36
CA SER A 31 27.55 -24.39 7.98
C SER A 31 26.14 -24.93 7.72
N THR A 32 25.11 -24.10 7.83
CA THR A 32 23.78 -24.48 7.37
C THR A 32 23.93 -24.72 5.88
N ARG A 33 23.58 -25.93 5.44
CA ARG A 33 23.67 -26.31 4.03
C ARG A 33 22.61 -25.50 3.27
N CYS A 34 23.02 -24.86 2.17
CA CYS A 34 22.11 -24.23 1.22
C CYS A 34 20.91 -25.15 0.95
N GLN A 35 19.72 -24.61 1.18
CA GLN A 35 18.44 -25.25 0.93
C GLN A 35 17.88 -24.68 -0.37
N ASP A 36 18.30 -25.31 -1.45
CA ASP A 36 17.92 -25.05 -2.83
C ASP A 36 17.14 -26.29 -3.30
N LYS A 37 15.83 -26.16 -3.48
CA LYS A 37 14.91 -27.27 -3.76
C LYS A 37 14.68 -27.50 -5.24
N ASP A 38 14.77 -26.47 -6.08
CA ASP A 38 14.59 -26.59 -7.53
C ASP A 38 15.92 -26.64 -8.29
N GLY A 39 17.03 -26.32 -7.64
CA GLY A 39 18.40 -26.56 -8.11
C GLY A 39 19.01 -25.41 -8.89
N ASP A 40 18.47 -24.20 -8.78
CA ASP A 40 18.92 -23.02 -9.52
C ASP A 40 20.10 -22.27 -8.84
N GLY A 41 20.45 -22.67 -7.62
CA GLY A 41 21.52 -22.11 -6.80
C GLY A 41 21.09 -21.04 -5.80
N TYR A 42 19.81 -20.66 -5.77
CA TYR A 42 19.20 -19.74 -4.81
C TYR A 42 18.35 -20.52 -3.79
N GLY A 43 18.08 -19.89 -2.64
CA GLY A 43 17.34 -20.54 -1.56
C GLY A 43 17.85 -20.18 -0.18
N LEU A 44 17.28 -20.80 0.85
CA LEU A 44 17.60 -20.46 2.23
C LEU A 44 19.04 -20.86 2.56
N ASP A 45 19.83 -19.92 3.09
CA ASP A 45 21.25 -20.08 3.41
C ASP A 45 22.14 -20.38 2.16
N CYS A 46 21.69 -20.00 0.96
CA CYS A 46 22.45 -20.16 -0.28
C CYS A 46 23.37 -18.96 -0.57
N PRO A 47 24.59 -19.16 -1.12
CA PRO A 47 25.51 -18.06 -1.42
C PRO A 47 25.00 -17.08 -2.48
N ALA A 48 24.10 -17.52 -3.37
CA ALA A 48 23.56 -16.70 -4.44
C ALA A 48 22.47 -15.72 -3.96
N GLY A 49 21.81 -16.03 -2.84
CA GLY A 49 20.74 -15.22 -2.24
C GLY A 49 19.51 -16.04 -1.87
N ASP A 50 18.59 -15.42 -1.15
CA ASP A 50 17.31 -16.01 -0.78
C ASP A 50 16.37 -16.01 -1.99
N ASP A 51 15.75 -17.15 -2.25
CA ASP A 51 14.73 -17.33 -3.29
C ASP A 51 13.31 -17.11 -2.72
N CYS A 52 12.52 -16.34 -3.44
CA CYS A 52 11.12 -16.08 -3.12
C CYS A 52 10.17 -17.21 -3.56
N ASN A 53 10.60 -18.13 -4.44
CA ASN A 53 9.86 -19.34 -4.78
C ASN A 53 10.74 -20.57 -5.08
N ASP A 54 11.23 -21.17 -4.01
CA ASP A 54 12.09 -22.38 -3.95
C ASP A 54 11.35 -23.68 -4.37
N LYS A 55 10.65 -23.62 -5.49
CA LYS A 55 9.85 -24.64 -6.18
C LYS A 55 9.75 -24.37 -7.70
N ASP A 56 10.29 -23.26 -8.19
CA ASP A 56 10.18 -22.80 -9.56
C ASP A 56 11.50 -22.13 -9.99
N GLU A 57 12.36 -22.88 -10.67
CA GLU A 57 13.71 -22.46 -11.14
C GLU A 57 13.73 -21.20 -12.03
N SER A 58 12.56 -20.69 -12.43
CA SER A 58 12.43 -19.45 -13.21
C SER A 58 12.26 -18.20 -12.34
N ILE A 59 12.04 -18.38 -11.04
CA ILE A 59 11.81 -17.32 -10.06
C ILE A 59 13.00 -17.31 -9.10
N HIS A 60 13.84 -16.30 -9.21
CA HIS A 60 15.03 -16.16 -8.37
C HIS A 60 15.62 -14.74 -8.48
N PRO A 61 16.45 -14.29 -7.53
CA PRO A 61 17.12 -13.01 -7.59
C PRO A 61 17.80 -12.71 -8.95
N GLY A 62 17.34 -11.65 -9.62
CA GLY A 62 17.88 -11.19 -10.91
C GLY A 62 17.40 -11.95 -12.14
N ALA A 63 16.37 -12.79 -12.02
CA ALA A 63 15.69 -13.38 -13.17
C ALA A 63 15.11 -12.30 -14.11
N LYS A 64 14.77 -12.70 -15.34
CA LYS A 64 14.12 -11.80 -16.28
C LYS A 64 12.62 -11.77 -15.98
N GLU A 65 12.11 -10.59 -15.64
CA GLU A 65 10.67 -10.36 -15.49
C GLU A 65 9.86 -10.75 -16.73
N LEU A 66 8.83 -11.56 -16.50
CA LEU A 66 7.79 -11.94 -17.45
C LEU A 66 6.49 -11.23 -17.09
N CYS A 67 5.54 -11.22 -18.03
CA CYS A 67 4.26 -10.55 -17.89
C CYS A 67 3.21 -11.47 -17.27
N ASN A 68 3.53 -12.06 -16.11
CA ASN A 68 2.76 -13.17 -15.53
C ASN A 68 2.13 -12.83 -14.17
N GLN A 69 2.25 -11.57 -13.72
CA GLN A 69 1.82 -11.10 -12.41
C GLN A 69 2.54 -11.80 -11.24
N ARG A 70 3.79 -12.21 -11.46
CA ARG A 70 4.69 -12.78 -10.44
C ARG A 70 5.92 -11.89 -10.32
N ASP A 71 6.55 -11.98 -9.15
CA ASP A 71 7.84 -11.34 -8.86
C ASP A 71 8.89 -12.37 -9.28
N ASP A 72 9.29 -12.37 -10.55
CA ASP A 72 10.19 -13.40 -11.10
C ASP A 72 11.62 -13.16 -10.59
N ASP A 73 12.01 -11.89 -10.38
CA ASP A 73 13.36 -11.51 -9.96
C ASP A 73 13.54 -11.34 -8.44
N CYS A 74 12.51 -11.68 -7.65
CA CYS A 74 12.44 -11.61 -6.19
C CYS A 74 12.74 -10.22 -5.57
N ASN A 75 12.53 -9.14 -6.33
CA ASN A 75 12.73 -7.79 -5.84
C ASN A 75 11.49 -7.21 -5.10
N ALA A 76 10.40 -7.99 -5.00
CA ALA A 76 9.07 -7.66 -4.48
C ALA A 76 8.25 -6.67 -5.30
N LEU A 77 8.64 -6.44 -6.55
CA LEU A 77 7.86 -5.69 -7.52
C LEU A 77 7.51 -6.64 -8.66
N VAL A 78 6.22 -6.71 -8.96
CA VAL A 78 5.72 -7.53 -10.04
C VAL A 78 5.84 -6.78 -11.37
N ASP A 79 6.32 -7.46 -12.42
CA ASP A 79 6.40 -7.02 -13.82
C ASP A 79 7.07 -5.62 -13.97
N ASP A 80 8.15 -5.34 -13.24
CA ASP A 80 8.77 -4.00 -13.17
C ASP A 80 9.79 -3.69 -14.28
N SER A 81 10.52 -4.71 -14.72
CA SER A 81 11.48 -4.61 -15.82
C SER A 81 10.98 -5.23 -17.14
N ALA A 82 9.74 -5.72 -17.18
CA ALA A 82 9.13 -6.31 -18.36
C ALA A 82 8.67 -5.23 -19.38
N ALA A 83 9.62 -4.79 -20.21
CA ALA A 83 9.47 -3.72 -21.20
C ALA A 83 8.40 -4.00 -22.29
N ASP A 84 8.10 -5.27 -22.58
CA ASP A 84 7.27 -5.68 -23.72
C ASP A 84 5.86 -6.19 -23.34
N CYS A 85 5.42 -6.05 -22.08
CA CYS A 85 4.11 -6.61 -21.73
C CYS A 85 2.96 -5.77 -22.31
N PRO A 86 2.00 -6.43 -23.01
CA PRO A 86 0.83 -5.77 -23.58
C PRO A 86 -0.14 -5.29 -22.49
N ALA A 87 -0.77 -4.13 -22.71
CA ALA A 87 -1.82 -3.59 -21.83
C ALA A 87 -3.23 -4.04 -22.31
N PRO A 88 -4.21 -4.21 -21.41
CA PRO A 88 -4.10 -4.16 -19.95
C PRO A 88 -3.57 -5.48 -19.37
N ARG A 89 -2.60 -5.38 -18.45
CA ARG A 89 -1.94 -6.54 -17.82
C ARG A 89 -2.75 -7.16 -16.67
N LEU A 90 -3.73 -6.42 -16.14
CA LEU A 90 -4.37 -6.72 -14.85
C LEU A 90 -5.77 -7.29 -15.03
N ASP A 91 -6.16 -8.22 -14.16
CA ASP A 91 -7.53 -8.72 -14.07
C ASP A 91 -8.44 -7.60 -13.53
N PRO A 92 -9.32 -7.01 -14.35
CA PRO A 92 -10.12 -5.86 -13.95
C PRO A 92 -11.31 -6.26 -13.06
N LYS A 93 -11.45 -7.55 -12.72
CA LYS A 93 -12.58 -8.04 -11.94
C LYS A 93 -12.53 -7.51 -10.50
N PRO A 94 -13.65 -6.92 -10.02
CA PRO A 94 -13.78 -6.57 -8.62
C PRO A 94 -13.66 -7.81 -7.72
N ILE A 95 -13.00 -7.64 -6.57
CA ILE A 95 -12.91 -8.64 -5.50
C ILE A 95 -14.19 -8.63 -4.66
N SER A 96 -14.49 -9.74 -3.98
CA SER A 96 -15.65 -9.81 -3.07
C SER A 96 -15.22 -9.50 -1.64
N ILE A 97 -15.90 -8.54 -1.02
CA ILE A 97 -15.78 -8.24 0.40
C ILE A 97 -17.02 -8.87 1.09
N PRO A 98 -16.84 -9.92 1.91
CA PRO A 98 -17.97 -10.63 2.51
C PRO A 98 -18.73 -9.74 3.49
N ALA A 99 -20.03 -9.99 3.66
CA ALA A 99 -20.83 -9.34 4.69
C ALA A 99 -20.26 -9.62 6.09
N GLY A 100 -20.47 -8.70 7.02
CA GLY A 100 -20.17 -8.93 8.43
C GLY A 100 -19.46 -7.77 9.13
N LEU A 101 -19.18 -8.00 10.40
CA LEU A 101 -18.57 -7.03 11.30
C LEU A 101 -17.11 -6.77 10.96
N PHE A 102 -16.68 -5.52 11.13
CA PHE A 102 -15.28 -5.14 11.28
C PHE A 102 -15.14 -4.05 12.35
N VAL A 103 -13.89 -3.78 12.76
CA VAL A 103 -13.54 -2.73 13.71
C VAL A 103 -13.11 -1.49 12.94
N MET A 104 -13.88 -0.41 13.03
CA MET A 104 -13.65 0.86 12.34
C MET A 104 -12.99 1.88 13.27
N GLY A 105 -11.99 2.61 12.76
CA GLY A 105 -11.24 3.61 13.51
C GLY A 105 -9.98 3.08 14.21
N SER A 106 -9.35 3.94 15.02
CA SER A 106 -8.13 3.61 15.76
C SER A 106 -7.94 4.50 16.99
N ASP A 107 -7.58 3.91 18.13
CA ASP A 107 -7.26 4.67 19.35
C ASP A 107 -5.91 5.40 19.26
N GLU A 108 -4.98 4.83 18.48
CA GLU A 108 -3.68 5.43 18.14
C GLU A 108 -3.80 6.47 17.01
N GLY A 109 -5.00 6.65 16.47
CA GLY A 109 -5.35 7.55 15.37
C GLY A 109 -5.40 9.04 15.74
N ALA A 110 -5.66 9.86 14.72
CA ALA A 110 -6.10 11.24 14.93
C ALA A 110 -7.48 11.31 15.62
N ALA A 111 -7.90 12.50 16.03
CA ALA A 111 -9.13 12.67 16.79
C ALA A 111 -10.39 12.25 16.03
N ASP A 112 -10.40 12.42 14.71
CA ASP A 112 -11.47 12.04 13.80
C ASP A 112 -11.44 10.56 13.40
N GLU A 113 -10.41 9.81 13.80
CA GLU A 113 -10.32 8.34 13.67
C GLU A 113 -10.96 7.62 14.88
N ARG A 114 -11.50 8.39 15.85
CA ARG A 114 -12.06 7.91 17.12
C ARG A 114 -13.54 8.27 17.27
N PRO A 115 -14.31 7.52 18.08
CA PRO A 115 -13.92 6.29 18.78
C PRO A 115 -13.83 5.09 17.84
N VAL A 116 -13.04 4.09 18.26
CA VAL A 116 -13.12 2.75 17.67
C VAL A 116 -14.51 2.18 17.91
N HIS A 117 -15.16 1.67 16.85
CA HIS A 117 -16.51 1.12 16.94
C HIS A 117 -16.69 -0.05 15.96
N LYS A 118 -17.67 -0.92 16.24
CA LYS A 118 -17.99 -2.06 15.36
C LYS A 118 -19.01 -1.63 14.32
N VAL A 119 -18.75 -1.99 13.07
CA VAL A 119 -19.65 -1.74 11.95
C VAL A 119 -19.91 -3.04 11.20
N ASP A 120 -21.18 -3.35 10.95
CA ASP A 120 -21.63 -4.42 10.07
C ASP A 120 -21.78 -3.87 8.65
N VAL A 121 -20.96 -4.35 7.74
CA VAL A 121 -21.01 -3.96 6.33
C VAL A 121 -21.54 -5.13 5.53
N SER A 122 -22.60 -4.89 4.77
CA SER A 122 -23.20 -5.83 3.82
C SER A 122 -22.16 -6.29 2.79
N ALA A 123 -22.42 -7.44 2.15
CA ALA A 123 -21.51 -7.92 1.11
C ALA A 123 -21.45 -6.89 -0.03
N VAL A 124 -20.24 -6.59 -0.47
CA VAL A 124 -19.97 -5.62 -1.54
C VAL A 124 -18.85 -6.18 -2.39
N ARG A 125 -18.72 -5.73 -3.63
CA ARG A 125 -17.51 -5.97 -4.43
C ARG A 125 -16.75 -4.68 -4.56
N LEU A 126 -15.43 -4.73 -4.51
CA LEU A 126 -14.56 -3.56 -4.65
C LEU A 126 -13.62 -3.80 -5.82
N ASP A 127 -13.33 -2.77 -6.61
CA ASP A 127 -12.25 -2.84 -7.59
C ASP A 127 -10.97 -3.33 -6.89
N ARG A 128 -10.28 -4.30 -7.51
CA ARG A 128 -9.03 -4.87 -6.98
C ARG A 128 -7.92 -3.83 -6.90
N TYR A 129 -7.91 -2.92 -7.88
CA TYR A 129 -6.91 -1.87 -8.09
C TYR A 129 -7.59 -0.51 -8.16
N GLU A 130 -6.82 0.57 -8.02
CA GLU A 130 -7.30 1.91 -8.38
C GLU A 130 -7.75 1.94 -9.85
N VAL A 131 -8.70 2.81 -10.20
CA VAL A 131 -9.15 2.98 -11.58
C VAL A 131 -7.98 3.47 -12.42
N THR A 132 -7.67 2.73 -13.49
CA THR A 132 -6.52 3.07 -14.32
C THR A 132 -6.83 4.14 -15.37
N ASN A 133 -5.78 4.79 -15.87
CA ASN A 133 -5.89 5.73 -16.99
C ASN A 133 -6.61 5.12 -18.19
N ALA A 134 -6.31 3.87 -18.56
CA ALA A 134 -6.97 3.20 -19.68
C ALA A 134 -8.48 3.06 -19.47
N ARG A 135 -8.92 2.61 -18.29
CA ARG A 135 -10.35 2.47 -17.94
C ARG A 135 -11.05 3.83 -17.97
N TYR A 136 -10.45 4.84 -17.36
CA TYR A 136 -11.03 6.18 -17.34
C TYR A 136 -11.09 6.81 -18.72
N ARG A 137 -10.04 6.63 -19.54
CA ARG A 137 -9.99 7.13 -20.93
C ARG A 137 -11.06 6.52 -21.80
N GLU A 138 -11.42 5.24 -21.59
CA GLU A 138 -12.55 4.63 -22.28
C GLU A 138 -13.88 5.34 -21.94
N CYS A 139 -14.10 5.66 -20.66
CA CYS A 139 -15.27 6.46 -20.25
C CYS A 139 -15.30 7.85 -20.91
N VAL A 140 -14.14 8.50 -21.05
CA VAL A 140 -14.04 9.80 -21.75
C VAL A 140 -14.35 9.64 -23.23
N LYS A 141 -13.78 8.63 -23.89
CA LYS A 141 -14.01 8.35 -25.32
C LYS A 141 -15.47 8.03 -25.62
N SER A 142 -16.15 7.33 -24.72
CA SER A 142 -17.57 7.01 -24.85
C SER A 142 -18.51 8.17 -24.48
N GLY A 143 -17.97 9.32 -24.06
CA GLY A 143 -18.75 10.48 -23.60
C GLY A 143 -19.40 10.30 -22.22
N GLY A 144 -19.02 9.25 -21.48
CA GLY A 144 -19.55 8.97 -20.14
C GLY A 144 -18.90 9.81 -19.03
N CYS A 145 -17.67 10.28 -19.25
CA CYS A 145 -16.88 11.06 -18.31
C CYS A 145 -16.26 12.30 -18.97
N THR A 146 -15.94 13.32 -18.17
CA THR A 146 -15.05 14.41 -18.59
C THR A 146 -13.58 14.04 -18.33
N ALA A 147 -12.67 14.57 -19.15
CA ALA A 147 -11.24 14.34 -18.98
C ALA A 147 -10.73 14.87 -17.61
N PRO A 148 -9.65 14.29 -17.05
CA PRO A 148 -8.97 14.84 -15.89
C PRO A 148 -8.55 16.30 -16.11
N ALA A 149 -8.32 17.03 -15.02
CA ALA A 149 -8.03 18.46 -15.09
C ALA A 149 -6.77 18.80 -15.91
N LEU A 150 -5.74 17.94 -15.83
CA LEU A 150 -4.53 18.01 -16.64
C LEU A 150 -4.12 16.61 -17.12
N PRO A 151 -3.42 16.49 -18.25
CA PRO A 151 -2.93 15.20 -18.75
C PRO A 151 -1.60 14.76 -18.13
N THR A 152 -1.06 15.50 -17.15
CA THR A 152 0.27 15.32 -16.55
C THR A 152 0.19 14.63 -15.18
N SER A 153 1.28 14.01 -14.73
CA SER A 153 1.51 13.71 -13.31
C SER A 153 2.59 14.64 -12.75
N HIS A 154 3.05 14.39 -11.52
CA HIS A 154 4.07 15.20 -10.86
C HIS A 154 5.35 15.37 -11.70
N ARG A 155 5.84 14.30 -12.32
CA ARG A 155 7.09 14.32 -13.12
C ARG A 155 6.90 13.92 -14.58
N ARG A 156 5.69 13.58 -15.02
CA ARG A 156 5.44 13.01 -16.35
C ARG A 156 4.51 13.92 -17.17
N PRO A 157 4.98 14.50 -18.28
CA PRO A 157 4.19 15.45 -19.08
C PRO A 157 3.10 14.78 -19.94
N HIS A 158 3.27 13.49 -20.26
CA HIS A 158 2.29 12.70 -21.01
C HIS A 158 1.85 11.50 -20.18
N TYR A 159 0.92 11.72 -19.25
CA TYR A 159 0.45 10.70 -18.32
C TYR A 159 -0.89 10.12 -18.77
N PHE A 160 -1.95 10.92 -18.76
CA PHE A 160 -3.30 10.44 -19.11
C PHE A 160 -3.46 10.17 -20.62
N ASP A 161 -2.74 10.90 -21.46
CA ASP A 161 -2.81 10.85 -22.92
C ASP A 161 -1.87 9.81 -23.57
N SER A 162 -1.04 9.13 -22.76
CA SER A 162 -0.07 8.14 -23.24
C SER A 162 -0.44 6.72 -22.82
N SER A 163 -0.33 5.77 -23.75
CA SER A 163 -0.53 4.35 -23.46
C SER A 163 0.56 3.75 -22.55
N ALA A 164 1.70 4.42 -22.42
CA ALA A 164 2.76 4.01 -21.50
C ALA A 164 2.29 3.95 -20.03
N PHE A 165 1.26 4.73 -19.69
CA PHE A 165 0.69 4.83 -18.35
C PHE A 165 -0.73 4.26 -18.23
N ASP A 166 -1.11 3.34 -19.13
CA ASP A 166 -2.45 2.74 -19.16
C ASP A 166 -2.84 2.00 -17.87
N ASP A 167 -1.88 1.37 -17.20
CA ASP A 167 -2.04 0.65 -15.93
C ASP A 167 -1.67 1.49 -14.69
N TYR A 168 -1.54 2.81 -14.83
CA TYR A 168 -1.35 3.72 -13.70
C TYR A 168 -2.70 4.29 -13.26
N PRO A 169 -2.86 4.69 -11.97
CA PRO A 169 -4.12 5.24 -11.50
C PRO A 169 -4.48 6.53 -12.23
N VAL A 170 -5.75 6.71 -12.55
CA VAL A 170 -6.25 8.03 -12.96
C VAL A 170 -6.12 8.97 -11.77
N ILE A 171 -5.55 10.15 -12.03
CA ILE A 171 -5.35 11.24 -11.05
C ILE A 171 -5.95 12.53 -11.59
N LEU A 172 -5.90 13.61 -10.80
CA LEU A 172 -6.43 14.93 -11.19
C LEU A 172 -7.92 14.88 -11.53
N VAL A 173 -8.65 14.00 -10.83
CA VAL A 173 -10.10 13.86 -10.91
C VAL A 173 -10.73 14.38 -9.62
N SER A 174 -11.81 15.15 -9.79
CA SER A 174 -12.64 15.60 -8.68
C SER A 174 -13.51 14.46 -8.14
N TRP A 175 -14.10 14.64 -6.95
CA TRP A 175 -15.06 13.69 -6.40
C TRP A 175 -16.24 13.47 -7.36
N HIS A 176 -16.69 14.54 -8.03
CA HIS A 176 -17.77 14.45 -9.02
C HIS A 176 -17.40 13.59 -10.23
N GLN A 177 -16.17 13.72 -10.73
CA GLN A 177 -15.67 12.90 -11.84
C GLN A 177 -15.47 11.44 -11.43
N ALA A 178 -14.94 11.21 -10.23
CA ALA A 178 -14.78 9.88 -9.65
C ALA A 178 -16.15 9.17 -9.52
N GLU A 179 -17.15 9.88 -9.01
CA GLU A 179 -18.52 9.38 -8.87
C GLU A 179 -19.17 9.07 -10.22
N GLN A 180 -19.01 9.97 -11.20
CA GLN A 180 -19.47 9.79 -12.57
C GLN A 180 -18.84 8.55 -13.21
N PHE A 181 -17.53 8.35 -13.04
CA PHE A 181 -16.85 7.17 -13.55
C PHE A 181 -17.39 5.89 -12.91
N CYS A 182 -17.52 5.86 -11.58
CA CYS A 182 -18.02 4.65 -10.93
C CYS A 182 -19.44 4.31 -11.36
N ARG A 183 -20.32 5.31 -11.57
CA ARG A 183 -21.64 5.07 -12.18
C ARG A 183 -21.54 4.51 -13.60
N PHE A 184 -20.68 5.09 -14.43
CA PHE A 184 -20.44 4.61 -15.80
C PHE A 184 -19.99 3.14 -15.81
N ALA A 185 -19.13 2.76 -14.86
CA ALA A 185 -18.67 1.38 -14.69
C ALA A 185 -19.73 0.43 -14.11
N GLY A 186 -20.95 0.92 -13.81
CA GLY A 186 -22.04 0.13 -13.21
C GLY A 186 -21.91 -0.05 -11.68
N GLY A 187 -21.13 0.80 -11.03
CA GLY A 187 -20.88 0.81 -9.59
C GLY A 187 -21.18 2.17 -8.94
N HIS A 188 -20.47 2.42 -7.85
CA HIS A 188 -20.54 3.65 -7.04
C HIS A 188 -19.19 3.87 -6.37
N LEU A 189 -18.97 5.05 -5.78
CA LEU A 189 -17.85 5.22 -4.85
C LEU A 189 -18.12 4.35 -3.61
N PRO A 190 -17.11 3.63 -3.07
CA PRO A 190 -17.27 2.90 -1.82
C PRO A 190 -17.69 3.85 -0.70
N THR A 191 -18.42 3.36 0.29
CA THR A 191 -18.51 4.09 1.56
C THR A 191 -17.16 4.07 2.28
N GLU A 192 -16.94 5.01 3.19
CA GLU A 192 -15.75 5.04 4.04
C GLU A 192 -15.59 3.73 4.82
N ALA A 193 -16.71 3.14 5.27
CA ALA A 193 -16.71 1.86 5.98
C ALA A 193 -16.43 0.65 5.07
N GLU A 194 -16.99 0.64 3.86
CA GLU A 194 -16.66 -0.39 2.86
C GLU A 194 -15.17 -0.38 2.53
N TRP A 195 -14.61 0.82 2.32
CA TRP A 195 -13.20 1.01 2.03
C TRP A 195 -12.30 0.53 3.19
N GLU A 196 -12.59 0.95 4.43
CA GLU A 196 -11.75 0.57 5.58
C GLU A 196 -11.85 -0.93 5.87
N LYS A 197 -13.04 -1.53 5.76
CA LYS A 197 -13.19 -2.99 5.86
C LYS A 197 -12.37 -3.71 4.80
N ALA A 198 -12.42 -3.24 3.55
CA ALA A 198 -11.66 -3.85 2.47
C ALA A 198 -10.14 -3.77 2.68
N ALA A 199 -9.66 -2.68 3.28
CA ALA A 199 -8.26 -2.51 3.64
C ALA A 199 -7.85 -3.36 4.85
N ARG A 200 -8.66 -3.36 5.92
CA ARG A 200 -8.30 -3.94 7.23
C ARG A 200 -8.60 -5.44 7.34
N GLY A 201 -9.69 -5.91 6.77
CA GLY A 201 -10.25 -7.24 7.01
C GLY A 201 -11.48 -7.24 7.93
N ALA A 202 -12.12 -8.41 8.05
CA ALA A 202 -13.26 -8.62 8.94
C ALA A 202 -12.80 -8.72 10.42
N ALA A 203 -13.74 -8.49 11.35
CA ALA A 203 -13.47 -8.67 12.77
C ALA A 203 -12.97 -10.10 13.10
N PRO A 204 -12.09 -10.27 14.10
CA PRO A 204 -11.66 -9.27 15.09
C PRO A 204 -10.38 -8.49 14.71
N GLU A 205 -9.99 -8.47 13.44
CA GLU A 205 -8.73 -7.87 12.98
C GLU A 205 -8.59 -6.38 13.35
N THR A 206 -7.40 -5.98 13.80
CA THR A 206 -7.05 -4.60 14.19
C THR A 206 -5.80 -4.08 13.48
N ARG A 207 -5.56 -4.53 12.25
CA ARG A 207 -4.35 -4.19 11.46
C ARG A 207 -4.17 -2.68 11.33
N ARG A 208 -2.94 -2.17 11.50
CA ARG A 208 -2.57 -0.77 11.27
C ARG A 208 -2.53 -0.43 9.77
N TYR A 209 -2.02 -1.35 8.95
CA TYR A 209 -1.88 -1.26 7.48
C TYR A 209 -2.59 -2.44 6.81
N PRO A 210 -2.84 -2.42 5.49
CA PRO A 210 -3.52 -3.51 4.81
C PRO A 210 -2.84 -4.88 5.01
N TRP A 211 -1.51 -4.90 5.02
CA TRP A 211 -0.67 -6.10 5.20
C TRP A 211 -0.44 -6.48 6.67
N GLY A 212 -0.81 -5.65 7.64
CA GLY A 212 -0.57 -5.90 9.07
C GLY A 212 0.03 -4.70 9.81
N ASP A 213 0.86 -4.95 10.81
CA ASP A 213 1.41 -3.91 11.71
C ASP A 213 2.88 -3.56 11.42
N GLN A 214 3.49 -4.21 10.44
CA GLN A 214 4.83 -3.85 9.97
C GLN A 214 4.81 -2.44 9.35
N GLU A 215 5.77 -1.60 9.76
CA GLU A 215 5.94 -0.27 9.19
C GLU A 215 6.14 -0.31 7.67
N PRO A 216 5.57 0.64 6.92
CA PRO A 216 5.62 0.63 5.47
C PRO A 216 7.04 0.83 4.95
N ASP A 217 7.34 0.13 3.87
CA ASP A 217 8.51 0.35 3.02
C ASP A 217 8.11 0.28 1.54
N CYS A 218 9.09 0.48 0.64
CA CYS A 218 8.84 0.53 -0.80
C CYS A 218 8.43 -0.82 -1.42
N ARG A 219 8.57 -1.95 -0.71
CA ARG A 219 8.07 -3.27 -1.13
C ARG A 219 6.58 -3.42 -0.82
N LEU A 220 6.09 -2.70 0.20
CA LEU A 220 4.72 -2.77 0.69
C LEU A 220 3.81 -1.68 0.10
N ALA A 221 4.31 -0.46 -0.08
CA ALA A 221 3.53 0.65 -0.64
C ALA A 221 4.39 1.59 -1.48
N ASN A 222 3.74 2.36 -2.37
CA ASN A 222 4.37 3.55 -2.94
C ASN A 222 4.11 4.74 -2.01
N LEU A 223 5.14 5.16 -1.28
CA LEU A 223 5.03 6.20 -0.24
C LEU A 223 6.17 7.22 -0.31
N GLY A 224 5.99 8.32 0.42
CA GLY A 224 6.97 9.37 0.63
C GLY A 224 7.74 9.22 1.94
N GLY A 225 8.32 10.32 2.42
CA GLY A 225 9.10 10.37 3.66
C GLY A 225 10.45 11.06 3.46
N SER A 226 11.49 10.60 4.16
CA SER A 226 12.86 11.13 3.99
C SER A 226 13.45 10.84 2.61
N ALA A 227 12.99 9.78 1.95
CA ALA A 227 13.23 9.50 0.55
C ALA A 227 11.95 8.88 -0.03
N SER A 228 11.47 9.40 -1.16
CA SER A 228 10.29 8.85 -1.83
C SER A 228 10.65 7.54 -2.53
N CYS A 229 9.74 6.56 -2.49
CA CYS A 229 9.93 5.29 -3.21
C CYS A 229 10.02 5.51 -4.71
N VAL A 230 8.93 6.00 -5.32
CA VAL A 230 8.92 6.39 -6.73
C VAL A 230 9.08 7.90 -6.86
N GLY A 231 8.41 8.69 -6.00
CA GLY A 231 8.32 10.15 -6.13
C GLY A 231 7.34 10.61 -7.22
N ASP A 232 6.41 9.73 -7.59
CA ASP A 232 5.22 9.94 -8.41
C ASP A 232 4.33 8.69 -8.20
N THR A 233 3.17 8.65 -8.83
CA THR A 233 2.35 7.43 -8.98
C THR A 233 3.16 6.26 -9.58
N ASP A 234 2.74 5.05 -9.26
CA ASP A 234 3.26 3.80 -9.81
C ASP A 234 2.14 3.00 -10.48
N ARG A 235 2.51 1.97 -11.26
CA ARG A 235 1.53 1.02 -11.79
C ARG A 235 0.75 0.41 -10.64
N VAL A 236 -0.56 0.32 -10.83
CA VAL A 236 -1.41 -0.39 -9.88
C VAL A 236 -1.01 -1.86 -9.79
N GLY A 237 -1.13 -2.46 -8.61
CA GLY A 237 -0.89 -3.88 -8.41
C GLY A 237 0.58 -4.29 -8.33
N ARG A 238 1.53 -3.35 -8.39
CA ARG A 238 2.97 -3.67 -8.41
C ARG A 238 3.47 -4.34 -7.12
N ARG A 239 2.82 -4.07 -5.99
CA ARG A 239 3.27 -4.49 -4.64
C ARG A 239 2.33 -5.53 -4.02
N PRO A 240 2.42 -6.81 -4.39
CA PRO A 240 1.53 -7.85 -3.86
C PRO A 240 1.69 -8.08 -2.36
N ALA A 241 2.88 -7.87 -1.80
CA ALA A 241 3.11 -7.94 -0.36
C ALA A 241 2.32 -6.86 0.41
N GLY A 242 1.91 -5.78 -0.25
CA GLY A 242 1.07 -4.72 0.28
C GLY A 242 -0.44 -4.95 0.16
N ALA A 243 -0.87 -6.07 -0.42
CA ALA A 243 -2.28 -6.33 -0.65
C ALA A 243 -3.05 -6.50 0.67
N SER A 244 -4.31 -6.08 0.68
CA SER A 244 -5.22 -6.30 1.79
C SER A 244 -5.56 -7.78 1.96
N PRO A 245 -6.17 -8.19 3.09
CA PRO A 245 -6.56 -9.57 3.35
C PRO A 245 -7.60 -10.12 2.35
N PHE A 246 -8.32 -9.22 1.68
CA PHE A 246 -9.29 -9.58 0.63
C PHE A 246 -8.70 -9.49 -0.78
N GLY A 247 -7.41 -9.15 -0.90
CA GLY A 247 -6.69 -9.01 -2.16
C GLY A 247 -6.86 -7.66 -2.84
N ALA A 248 -7.21 -6.59 -2.11
CA ALA A 248 -7.21 -5.23 -2.66
C ALA A 248 -5.79 -4.66 -2.62
N PHE A 249 -5.29 -4.18 -3.76
CA PHE A 249 -3.96 -3.61 -3.86
C PHE A 249 -4.00 -2.11 -3.67
N ASP A 250 -2.85 -1.55 -3.27
CA ASP A 250 -2.62 -0.10 -3.16
C ASP A 250 -3.63 0.61 -2.24
N MET A 251 -4.24 -0.12 -1.29
CA MET A 251 -5.11 0.47 -0.26
C MET A 251 -4.32 1.39 0.70
N ALA A 252 -2.99 1.34 0.67
CA ALA A 252 -2.11 2.26 1.38
C ALA A 252 -1.02 2.78 0.41
N GLY A 253 -0.93 4.10 0.26
CA GLY A 253 0.01 4.75 -0.65
C GLY A 253 -0.55 4.91 -2.06
N ASN A 254 0.34 5.11 -3.03
CA ASN A 254 0.05 5.44 -4.42
C ASN A 254 -0.82 6.70 -4.61
N VAL A 255 -2.14 6.63 -4.51
CA VAL A 255 -3.01 7.83 -4.53
C VAL A 255 -4.04 7.83 -3.41
N TRP A 256 -4.40 9.02 -2.95
CA TRP A 256 -5.58 9.20 -2.10
C TRP A 256 -6.82 8.81 -2.90
N GLU A 257 -7.74 8.08 -2.27
CA GLU A 257 -8.93 7.58 -2.96
C GLU A 257 -10.20 8.26 -2.44
N TRP A 258 -10.97 8.87 -3.34
CA TRP A 258 -12.30 9.39 -3.02
C TRP A 258 -13.26 8.28 -2.56
N VAL A 259 -14.01 8.54 -1.49
CA VAL A 259 -15.14 7.69 -1.04
C VAL A 259 -16.46 8.48 -1.10
N GLY A 260 -17.61 7.79 -0.99
CA GLY A 260 -18.93 8.39 -1.14
C GLY A 260 -19.32 9.39 -0.03
N ASP A 261 -18.74 9.22 1.15
CA ASP A 261 -19.14 9.88 2.39
C ASP A 261 -18.80 11.38 2.40
N TRP A 262 -19.73 12.16 2.95
CA TRP A 262 -19.39 13.50 3.45
C TRP A 262 -18.53 13.38 4.70
N TYR A 263 -17.61 14.32 4.90
CA TYR A 263 -16.78 14.34 6.09
C TYR A 263 -17.47 15.07 7.24
N ALA A 264 -17.45 14.45 8.41
CA ALA A 264 -17.62 15.11 9.70
C ALA A 264 -16.63 14.51 10.70
N ALA A 265 -15.93 15.39 11.43
CA ALA A 265 -14.86 15.00 12.34
C ALA A 265 -15.36 14.12 13.50
N ASP A 266 -16.61 14.30 13.93
CA ASP A 266 -17.22 13.59 15.05
C ASP A 266 -18.17 12.45 14.63
N TYR A 267 -18.25 12.13 13.33
CA TYR A 267 -19.24 11.17 12.80
C TYR A 267 -19.14 9.80 13.47
N TYR A 268 -17.94 9.32 13.82
CA TYR A 268 -17.77 8.00 14.46
C TYR A 268 -18.49 7.91 15.82
N ARG A 269 -18.79 9.03 16.49
CA ARG A 269 -19.54 9.05 17.75
C ARG A 269 -21.03 8.77 17.57
N THR A 270 -21.56 8.98 16.37
CA THR A 270 -22.99 8.84 16.03
C THR A 270 -23.22 7.89 14.85
N SER A 271 -22.17 7.24 14.36
CA SER A 271 -22.19 6.31 13.24
C SER A 271 -23.18 5.15 13.50
N PRO A 272 -24.10 4.85 12.57
CA PRO A 272 -24.97 3.70 12.71
C PRO A 272 -24.16 2.42 12.61
N ALA A 273 -24.60 1.38 13.34
CA ALA A 273 -23.88 0.11 13.42
C ALA A 273 -23.88 -0.70 12.12
N ARG A 274 -24.76 -0.38 11.15
CA ARG A 274 -24.89 -1.12 9.89
C ARG A 274 -24.85 -0.19 8.70
N ASP A 275 -24.02 -0.52 7.72
CA ASP A 275 -23.88 0.15 6.43
C ASP A 275 -23.86 1.70 6.53
N PRO A 276 -22.97 2.31 7.36
CA PRO A 276 -22.88 3.76 7.50
C PRO A 276 -22.45 4.40 6.17
N ARG A 277 -22.96 5.61 5.92
CA ARG A 277 -22.76 6.38 4.67
C ARG A 277 -22.31 7.82 4.92
N GLY A 278 -21.79 8.08 6.11
CA GLY A 278 -21.45 9.43 6.55
C GLY A 278 -22.70 10.25 6.93
N PRO A 279 -22.51 11.53 7.28
CA PRO A 279 -23.61 12.48 7.44
C PRO A 279 -24.31 12.73 6.10
N GLU A 280 -25.59 13.05 6.13
CA GLU A 280 -26.39 13.28 4.91
C GLU A 280 -25.87 14.42 4.04
N LYS A 281 -25.22 15.41 4.66
CA LYS A 281 -24.69 16.63 4.01
C LYS A 281 -23.37 17.02 4.66
N GLY A 282 -22.54 17.72 3.89
CA GLY A 282 -21.28 18.29 4.35
C GLY A 282 -20.71 19.24 3.30
N SER A 283 -19.57 19.86 3.64
CA SER A 283 -18.80 20.70 2.71
C SER A 283 -17.61 19.98 2.09
N LEU A 284 -17.10 18.95 2.76
CA LEU A 284 -15.92 18.19 2.35
C LEU A 284 -16.27 16.72 2.15
N LYS A 285 -15.63 16.08 1.18
CA LYS A 285 -15.71 14.63 0.94
C LYS A 285 -14.49 13.94 1.52
N VAL A 286 -14.69 12.70 1.98
CA VAL A 286 -13.61 11.91 2.57
C VAL A 286 -12.71 11.33 1.47
N MET A 287 -11.41 11.25 1.78
CA MET A 287 -10.40 10.48 1.05
C MET A 287 -9.67 9.53 2.01
N ARG A 288 -9.23 8.39 1.49
CA ARG A 288 -8.57 7.32 2.26
C ARG A 288 -7.26 6.86 1.60
N GLY A 289 -6.40 6.18 2.36
CA GLY A 289 -5.24 5.43 1.84
C GLY A 289 -3.87 6.11 1.88
N GLY A 290 -3.80 7.45 1.90
CA GLY A 290 -2.52 8.13 1.68
C GLY A 290 -2.15 8.15 0.19
N CYS A 291 -0.94 8.61 -0.14
CA CYS A 291 -0.46 8.66 -1.53
C CYS A 291 1.07 8.55 -1.59
N TRP A 292 1.65 8.60 -2.80
CA TRP A 292 3.08 8.47 -3.09
C TRP A 292 4.00 9.50 -2.41
N GLU A 293 3.47 10.59 -1.88
CA GLU A 293 4.20 11.59 -1.07
C GLU A 293 3.91 11.50 0.44
N SER A 294 2.98 10.64 0.84
CA SER A 294 2.55 10.49 2.23
C SER A 294 3.55 9.68 3.06
N GLY A 295 3.73 10.05 4.33
CA GLY A 295 4.45 9.25 5.31
C GLY A 295 3.56 8.18 5.98
N ALA A 296 4.19 7.33 6.80
CA ALA A 296 3.56 6.15 7.41
C ALA A 296 2.27 6.42 8.21
N SER A 297 2.11 7.61 8.81
CA SER A 297 0.91 7.97 9.56
C SER A 297 -0.34 8.08 8.70
N SER A 298 -0.18 8.55 7.45
CA SER A 298 -1.28 8.74 6.50
C SER A 298 -1.65 7.46 5.75
N LEU A 299 -0.78 6.45 5.78
CA LEU A 299 -1.01 5.14 5.17
C LEU A 299 -1.81 4.19 6.07
N ARG A 300 -2.06 4.56 7.33
CA ARG A 300 -2.84 3.71 8.25
C ARG A 300 -4.24 3.49 7.69
N VAL A 301 -4.76 2.29 7.82
CA VAL A 301 -6.09 1.94 7.27
C VAL A 301 -7.21 2.81 7.84
N SER A 302 -7.05 3.38 9.05
CA SER A 302 -8.00 4.28 9.71
C SER A 302 -7.85 5.75 9.35
N CYS A 303 -6.74 6.15 8.72
CA CYS A 303 -6.46 7.55 8.45
C CYS A 303 -7.50 8.15 7.51
N ARG A 304 -7.97 9.35 7.87
CA ARG A 304 -8.98 10.11 7.13
C ARG A 304 -8.35 11.41 6.66
N LYS A 305 -8.63 11.77 5.41
CA LYS A 305 -8.44 13.11 4.88
C LYS A 305 -9.77 13.59 4.31
N ALA A 306 -9.96 14.89 4.24
CA ALA A 306 -11.15 15.44 3.59
C ALA A 306 -10.79 16.68 2.78
N GLU A 307 -11.50 16.88 1.68
CA GLU A 307 -11.27 18.00 0.78
C GLU A 307 -12.57 18.40 0.06
N LEU A 308 -12.59 19.60 -0.54
CA LEU A 308 -13.72 20.06 -1.33
C LEU A 308 -14.02 19.09 -2.48
N PRO A 309 -15.31 18.79 -2.77
CA PRO A 309 -15.68 17.82 -3.81
C PRO A 309 -15.25 18.23 -5.23
N ALA A 310 -14.99 19.52 -5.46
CA ALA A 310 -14.49 20.05 -6.73
C ALA A 310 -12.96 20.07 -6.83
N ALA A 311 -12.25 19.80 -5.74
CA ALA A 311 -10.79 19.74 -5.74
C ALA A 311 -10.29 18.52 -6.50
N TRP A 312 -9.08 18.64 -7.03
CA TRP A 312 -8.35 17.59 -7.71
C TRP A 312 -6.86 17.83 -7.48
N ALA A 313 -6.06 16.77 -7.47
CA ALA A 313 -4.62 16.84 -7.30
C ALA A 313 -3.94 15.63 -8.00
N ASP A 314 -2.64 15.74 -8.26
CA ASP A 314 -1.81 14.72 -8.92
C ASP A 314 -1.53 13.50 -8.03
N ASN A 315 -2.07 13.50 -6.81
CA ASN A 315 -2.00 12.43 -5.83
C ASN A 315 -3.39 11.95 -5.39
N VAL A 316 -4.46 12.31 -6.11
CA VAL A 316 -5.86 11.92 -5.80
C VAL A 316 -6.47 11.18 -6.99
N GLY A 317 -6.95 9.96 -6.74
CA GLY A 317 -7.65 9.10 -7.69
C GLY A 317 -8.91 8.49 -7.11
N VAL A 318 -9.25 7.28 -7.56
CA VAL A 318 -10.51 6.62 -7.24
C VAL A 318 -10.41 5.10 -7.40
N ARG A 319 -11.16 4.36 -6.58
CA ARG A 319 -11.61 3.00 -6.89
C ARG A 319 -13.13 2.90 -6.74
N CYS A 320 -13.74 1.95 -7.43
CA CYS A 320 -15.18 1.77 -7.40
C CYS A 320 -15.61 0.57 -6.55
N ALA A 321 -16.79 0.68 -5.96
CA ALA A 321 -17.53 -0.40 -5.35
C ALA A 321 -18.74 -0.78 -6.20
N TYR A 322 -19.22 -2.01 -6.02
CA TYR A 322 -20.33 -2.59 -6.76
C TYR A 322 -21.19 -3.41 -5.81
N PRO A 323 -22.49 -3.57 -6.11
CA PRO A 323 -23.31 -4.54 -5.41
C PRO A 323 -22.65 -5.92 -5.37
N ALA A 324 -22.91 -6.66 -4.29
CA ALA A 324 -22.61 -8.09 -4.25
C ALA A 324 -23.18 -8.78 -5.49
N ALA A 325 -22.48 -9.81 -5.98
CA ALA A 325 -23.03 -10.64 -7.04
C ALA A 325 -24.39 -11.18 -6.57
N SER A 326 -25.43 -11.03 -7.39
CA SER A 326 -26.72 -11.66 -7.12
C SER A 326 -26.46 -13.16 -7.05
N GLY A 327 -26.62 -13.73 -5.85
CA GLY A 327 -26.65 -15.17 -5.68
C GLY A 327 -27.78 -15.69 -6.54
N GLY A 328 -27.46 -16.27 -7.70
CA GLY A 328 -28.43 -17.07 -8.42
C GLY A 328 -28.87 -18.16 -7.45
N ALA A 329 -30.12 -18.07 -6.99
CA ALA A 329 -30.76 -19.15 -6.27
C ALA A 329 -30.56 -20.42 -7.10
N ARG A 330 -29.72 -21.32 -6.59
CA ARG A 330 -29.65 -22.72 -7.03
C ARG A 330 -30.35 -23.55 -5.99
#